data_AF-A0A519EJR7-F1
#
_entry.id   AF-A0A519EJR7-F1
#
_cell.length_a   1.000
_cell.length_b   1.000
_cell.length_c   1.000
_cell.angle_alpha   90.00
_cell.angle_beta   90.00
_cell.angle_gamma   90.00
#
_symmetry.space_group_name_H-M   'P 1'
#
loop_
_entity.id
_entity.type
_entity.pdbx_description
1 polymer ?
#
loop_
_entity_poly.entity_id
_entity_poly.type
_entity_poly.pdbx_seq_one_letter_code
_entity_poly.pdbx_strand_id
1 'polypeptide(L)'
;FMRVILPAILPALLTGFAMAFARAVGEYGSVIFIAGNMPMVSEITPLIIIGKLEQYDYAGATAVATVMLVISFILLLVINALQAWQRRTIAP
;
A
#
# COMPACT_ATOMS: atom_id res chain seq x y z
N PHE A 1 19.33 7.01 24.42
CA PHE A 1 18.67 6.57 23.17
C PHE A 1 17.29 7.21 22.99
N MET A 2 16.30 6.95 23.86
CA MET A 2 14.90 7.43 23.66
C MET A 2 14.67 8.94 23.74
N ARG A 3 15.55 9.72 24.38
CA ARG A 3 15.36 11.16 24.59
C ARG A 3 16.13 12.06 23.63
N VAL A 4 17.05 11.49 22.86
CA VAL A 4 17.99 12.23 22.01
C VAL A 4 17.96 11.71 20.57
N ILE A 5 18.08 10.38 20.41
CA ILE A 5 18.13 9.76 19.07
C ILE A 5 16.70 9.55 18.54
N LEU A 6 15.80 9.02 19.37
CA LEU A 6 14.42 8.72 18.97
C LEU A 6 13.66 9.92 18.38
N PRO A 7 13.61 11.12 19.01
CA PRO A 7 12.91 12.28 18.42
C PRO A 7 13.59 12.79 17.13
N ALA A 8 14.91 12.63 16.99
CA ALA A 8 15.63 13.03 15.80
C ALA A 8 15.36 12.11 14.60
N ILE A 9 15.22 10.80 14.83
CA ILE A 9 14.94 9.82 13.77
C ILE A 9 13.44 9.59 13.53
N LEU A 10 12.57 10.00 14.46
CA LEU A 10 11.11 9.84 14.38
C LEU A 10 10.51 10.23 13.01
N PRO A 11 10.82 11.41 12.42
CA PRO A 11 10.31 11.78 11.10
C PRO A 11 10.78 10.83 9.99
N ALA A 12 12.07 10.43 10.01
CA ALA A 12 12.63 9.48 9.05
C ALA A 12 12.04 8.06 9.23
N LEU A 13 11.74 7.67 10.47
CA LEU A 13 11.17 6.37 10.81
C LEU A 13 9.69 6.29 10.37
N LEU A 14 8.92 7.35 10.59
CA LEU A 14 7.53 7.46 10.12
C LEU A 14 7.44 7.43 8.59
N THR A 15 8.33 8.13 7.89
CA THR A 15 8.36 8.12 6.42
C THR A 15 8.82 6.78 5.86
N GLY A 16 9.83 6.15 6.45
CA GLY A 16 10.27 4.81 6.08
C GLY A 16 9.18 3.75 6.31
N PHE A 17 8.50 3.82 7.46
CA PHE A 17 7.36 2.96 7.78
C PHE A 17 6.22 3.15 6.77
N ALA A 18 5.86 4.40 6.45
CA ALA A 18 4.80 4.68 5.50
C ALA A 18 5.14 4.17 4.09
N MET A 19 6.39 4.34 3.63
CA MET A 19 6.84 3.78 2.34
C MET A 19 6.82 2.26 2.32
N ALA A 20 7.30 1.62 3.37
CA ALA A 20 7.26 0.16 3.48
C ALA A 20 5.81 -0.36 3.49
N PHE A 21 4.90 0.33 4.18
CA PHE A 21 3.48 0.01 4.21
C PHE A 21 2.83 0.16 2.82
N ALA A 22 3.04 1.28 2.13
CA ALA A 22 2.51 1.46 0.78
C ALA A 22 3.07 0.45 -0.22
N ARG A 23 4.34 0.05 -0.06
CA ARG A 23 4.94 -1.00 -0.87
C ARG A 23 4.32 -2.36 -0.58
N ALA A 24 4.16 -2.73 0.69
CA ALA A 24 3.52 -3.99 1.08
C ALA A 24 2.08 -4.09 0.57
N VAL A 25 1.32 -2.99 0.59
CA VAL A 25 -0.03 -2.92 -0.01
C VAL A 25 0.01 -3.10 -1.53
N GLY A 26 1.06 -2.59 -2.19
CA GLY A 26 1.26 -2.72 -3.64
C GLY A 26 1.80 -4.08 -4.10
N GLU A 27 2.39 -4.89 -3.21
CA GLU A 27 2.92 -6.23 -3.51
C GLU A 27 1.81 -7.31 -3.59
N TYR A 28 0.76 -7.01 -4.37
CA TYR A 28 -0.32 -7.92 -4.78
C TYR A 28 0.18 -9.35 -5.09
N GLY A 29 1.30 -9.42 -5.81
CA GLY A 29 1.81 -10.66 -6.40
C GLY A 29 2.30 -11.69 -5.38
N SER A 30 2.75 -11.29 -4.19
CA SER A 30 3.17 -12.25 -3.16
C SER A 30 2.01 -12.64 -2.24
N VAL A 31 1.11 -11.70 -1.95
CA VAL A 31 -0.03 -11.89 -1.03
C VAL A 31 -1.05 -12.89 -1.59
N ILE A 32 -1.24 -12.91 -2.91
CA ILE A 32 -2.17 -13.84 -3.56
C ILE A 32 -1.78 -15.32 -3.45
N PHE A 33 -0.48 -15.63 -3.39
CA PHE A 33 -0.02 -17.01 -3.23
C PHE A 33 -0.09 -17.51 -1.78
N ILE A 34 -0.21 -16.60 -0.81
CA ILE A 34 -0.23 -16.92 0.63
C ILE A 34 -1.66 -16.89 1.19
N ALA A 35 -2.58 -16.13 0.59
CA ALA A 35 -3.96 -16.01 1.06
C ALA A 35 -4.81 -17.26 0.76
N GLY A 36 -5.46 -17.81 1.79
CA GLY A 36 -6.16 -19.11 1.74
C GLY A 36 -7.54 -19.13 1.06
N ASN A 37 -7.91 -18.11 0.28
CA ASN A 37 -9.18 -17.99 -0.47
C ASN A 37 -10.43 -18.51 0.28
N MET A 38 -10.57 -18.22 1.57
CA MET A 38 -11.81 -18.50 2.30
C MET A 38 -12.74 -17.30 2.16
N PRO A 39 -13.89 -17.46 1.47
CA PRO A 39 -14.85 -16.36 1.29
C PRO A 39 -15.22 -15.77 2.64
N MET A 40 -15.28 -14.44 2.73
CA MET A 40 -15.63 -13.70 3.96
C MET A 40 -14.69 -13.86 5.18
N VAL A 41 -13.60 -14.64 5.08
CA VAL A 41 -12.64 -14.84 6.19
C VAL A 41 -11.23 -14.41 5.81
N SER A 42 -10.73 -14.84 4.64
CA SER A 42 -9.38 -14.53 4.15
C SER A 42 -9.38 -14.06 2.69
N GLU A 43 -10.54 -13.55 2.24
CA GLU A 43 -10.74 -13.05 0.89
C GLU A 43 -10.02 -11.70 0.72
N ILE A 44 -8.92 -11.72 0.00
CA ILE A 44 -8.20 -10.53 -0.39
C ILE A 44 -8.80 -10.01 -1.72
N THR A 45 -8.91 -8.69 -1.88
CA THR A 45 -9.39 -8.04 -3.11
C THR A 45 -8.76 -8.58 -4.42
N PRO A 46 -7.46 -8.95 -4.45
CA PRO A 46 -6.84 -9.68 -5.55
C PRO A 46 -7.56 -10.95 -6.02
N LEU A 47 -8.03 -11.78 -5.07
CA LEU A 47 -8.73 -13.02 -5.38
C LEU A 47 -10.08 -12.73 -6.05
N ILE A 48 -10.73 -11.63 -5.69
CA ILE A 48 -11.97 -11.17 -6.32
C ILE A 48 -11.72 -10.82 -7.79
N ILE A 49 -10.59 -10.17 -8.11
CA ILE A 49 -10.22 -9.82 -9.49
C ILE A 49 -10.02 -11.09 -10.32
N ILE A 50 -9.30 -12.08 -9.79
CA ILE A 50 -9.10 -13.37 -10.49
C ILE A 50 -10.44 -14.12 -10.64
N GLY A 51 -11.25 -14.21 -9.58
CA GLY A 51 -12.56 -14.87 -9.65
C GLY A 51 -13.49 -14.21 -10.68
N LYS A 52 -13.47 -12.88 -10.79
CA LYS A 52 -14.18 -12.11 -11.83
C LYS A 52 -13.64 -12.39 -13.24
N LEU A 53 -12.32 -12.50 -13.40
CA LEU A 53 -11.68 -12.88 -14.66
C LEU A 53 -12.03 -14.31 -15.09
N GLU A 54 -12.06 -15.26 -14.16
CA GLU A 54 -12.45 -16.65 -14.42
C GLU A 54 -13.93 -16.76 -14.81
N GLN A 55 -14.77 -15.88 -14.29
CA GLN A 55 -16.19 -15.76 -14.67
C GLN A 55 -16.41 -14.97 -15.97
N TYR A 56 -15.34 -14.62 -16.70
CA TYR A 56 -15.36 -13.77 -17.90
C TYR A 56 -15.93 -12.36 -17.69
N ASP A 57 -16.07 -11.89 -16.44
CA ASP A 57 -16.49 -10.53 -16.08
C ASP A 57 -15.27 -9.59 -16.05
N TYR A 58 -14.71 -9.32 -17.23
CA TYR A 58 -13.57 -8.42 -17.40
C TYR A 58 -13.86 -6.99 -16.94
N ALA A 59 -15.11 -6.54 -17.08
CA ALA A 59 -15.53 -5.20 -16.67
C ALA A 59 -15.49 -5.07 -15.13
N GLY A 60 -16.02 -6.06 -14.42
CA GLY A 60 -15.96 -6.10 -12.96
C GLY A 60 -14.53 -6.24 -12.42
N ALA A 61 -13.72 -7.10 -13.05
CA ALA A 61 -12.32 -7.28 -12.68
C ALA A 61 -11.50 -5.99 -12.85
N THR A 62 -11.66 -5.31 -13.99
CA THR A 62 -10.95 -4.05 -14.28
C THR A 62 -11.40 -2.91 -13.38
N ALA A 63 -12.70 -2.78 -13.09
CA ALA A 63 -13.20 -1.76 -12.17
C ALA A 63 -12.55 -1.88 -10.78
N VAL A 64 -12.48 -3.10 -10.23
CA VAL A 64 -11.85 -3.35 -8.92
C VAL A 64 -10.34 -3.09 -8.98
N ALA A 65 -9.66 -3.52 -10.04
CA ALA A 65 -8.24 -3.28 -10.24
C ALA A 65 -7.91 -1.79 -10.34
N THR A 66 -8.71 -1.00 -11.07
CA THR A 66 -8.52 0.45 -11.19
C THR A 66 -8.72 1.16 -9.85
N VAL A 67 -9.73 0.78 -9.06
CA VAL A 67 -9.94 1.34 -7.71
C VAL A 67 -8.73 1.07 -6.81
N MET A 68 -8.21 -0.16 -6.80
CA MET A 68 -6.99 -0.51 -6.06
C MET A 68 -5.77 0.29 -6.52
N LEU A 69 -5.62 0.50 -7.83
CA LEU A 69 -4.53 1.28 -8.40
C LEU A 69 -4.62 2.75 -7.97
N VAL A 70 -5.80 3.35 -8.03
CA VAL A 70 -6.02 4.74 -7.61
C VAL A 70 -5.72 4.91 -6.11
N ILE A 71 -6.19 4.00 -5.26
CA ILE A 71 -5.90 4.03 -3.82
C ILE A 71 -4.40 3.92 -3.57
N SER A 72 -3.72 2.98 -4.23
CA SER A 72 -2.27 2.79 -4.10
C SER A 72 -1.49 4.03 -4.56
N PHE A 73 -1.92 4.63 -5.67
CA PHE A 73 -1.35 5.87 -6.19
C PHE A 73 -1.52 7.02 -5.21
N ILE A 74 -2.73 7.22 -4.67
CA ILE A 74 -3.00 8.28 -3.68
C ILE A 74 -2.16 8.08 -2.42
N LEU A 75 -2.07 6.85 -1.90
CA LEU A 75 -1.24 6.53 -0.74
C LEU A 75 0.23 6.88 -1.01
N LEU A 76 0.78 6.40 -2.12
CA LEU A 76 2.17 6.69 -2.50
C LEU A 76 2.39 8.19 -2.71
N LEU A 77 1.45 8.89 -3.34
CA LEU A 77 1.53 10.33 -3.57
C LEU A 77 1.51 11.11 -2.25
N VAL A 78 0.62 10.77 -1.32
CA VAL A 78 0.56 11.39 0.02
C VAL A 78 1.86 11.14 0.79
N ILE A 79 2.36 9.91 0.77
CA ILE A 79 3.62 9.57 1.45
C ILE A 79 4.80 10.31 0.84
N ASN A 80 4.88 10.35 -0.50
CA ASN A 80 5.92 11.07 -1.20
C ASN A 80 5.87 12.58 -0.93
N ALA A 81 4.66 13.17 -0.91
CA ALA A 81 4.45 14.57 -0.59
C ALA A 81 4.83 14.90 0.86
N LEU A 82 4.43 14.08 1.82
CA LEU A 82 4.81 14.22 3.23
C LEU A 82 6.33 14.13 3.41
N GLN A 83 6.97 13.20 2.70
CA GLN A 83 8.41 12.99 2.73
C GLN A 83 9.17 14.17 2.10
N ALA A 84 8.66 14.72 0.98
CA ALA A 84 9.20 15.92 0.35
C ALA A 84 9.06 17.15 1.24
N TRP A 85 7.94 17.29 1.96
CA TRP A 85 7.71 18.38 2.90
C TRP A 85 8.68 18.30 4.10
N GLN A 86 8.85 17.11 4.70
CA GLN A 86 9.83 16.91 5.77
C GLN A 86 11.28 17.14 5.33
N ARG A 87 11.66 16.71 4.13
CA ARG A 87 13.01 16.98 3.59
C ARG A 87 13.28 18.48 3.44
N ARG A 88 12.26 19.26 3.06
CA ARG A 88 12.36 20.73 2.94
C ARG A 88 12.48 21.43 4.29
N THR A 89 11.84 20.93 5.33
CA THR A 89 11.93 21.50 6.68
C THR A 89 13.26 21.17 7.39
N ILE A 90 13.96 20.12 6.95
CA ILE A 90 15.23 19.65 7.55
C ILE A 90 16.47 20.12 6.75
N ALA A 91 16.28 20.74 5.58
CA ALA A 91 17.38 21.35 4.83
C ALA A 91 17.80 22.68 5.51
N PRO A 92 19.10 22.87 5.83
CA PRO A 92 19.61 24.10 6.45
C PRO A 92 19.52 25.31 5.53
#